data_AF-A0A9D5J5T5-F1
#
_entry.id   AF-A0A9D5J5T5-F1
#
_cell.length_a   1.000
_cell.length_b   1.000
_cell.length_c   1.000
_cell.angle_alpha   90.00
_cell.angle_beta   90.00
_cell.angle_gamma   90.00
#
_symmetry.space_group_name_H-M   'P 1'
#
loop_
_entity.id
_entity.type
_entity.pdbx_description
1 polymer ?
#
loop_
_entity_poly.entity_id
_entity_poly.type
_entity_poly.pdbx_seq_one_letter_code
_entity_poly.pdbx_strand_id
1 'polypeptide(L)'
;MKGDHEVIFVTNHIQNMNRTIVMLLLTLLGSSLESVAAPTLPETANVRGLLLAAIDSRDGTTQAWLIGDMAQKLKNDTKAPPYTRVKASVTTVQVIRPGCKRLRLVLGMPDHKMRTVKGTMEPFSMFYELNLCRDGQPPQVSPVGTGEAR
;
A
#
# COMPACT_ATOMS: atom_id res chain seq x y z
N MET A 1 -36.19 56.68 -62.43
CA MET A 1 -36.78 55.41 -61.94
C MET A 1 -35.70 54.75 -61.08
N LYS A 2 -35.63 55.03 -59.78
CA LYS A 2 -36.40 54.52 -58.63
C LYS A 2 -35.81 53.20 -58.07
N GLY A 3 -35.16 53.36 -56.90
CA GLY A 3 -34.90 52.38 -55.83
C GLY A 3 -33.77 51.37 -56.06
N ASP A 4 -33.05 50.87 -55.06
CA ASP A 4 -32.88 51.24 -53.65
C ASP A 4 -31.53 50.67 -53.18
N HIS A 5 -30.98 51.30 -52.16
CA HIS A 5 -29.80 50.89 -51.39
C HIS A 5 -30.07 49.57 -50.65
N GLU A 6 -29.21 48.55 -50.74
CA GLU A 6 -28.85 47.71 -49.58
C GLU A 6 -27.74 46.65 -49.85
N VAL A 7 -26.86 46.50 -48.86
CA VAL A 7 -26.00 45.33 -48.58
C VAL A 7 -24.84 45.01 -49.53
N ILE A 8 -23.86 45.92 -49.62
CA ILE A 8 -22.47 45.55 -49.93
C ILE A 8 -21.68 45.59 -48.62
N PHE A 9 -21.90 44.70 -47.64
CA PHE A 9 -21.01 44.66 -46.45
C PHE A 9 -20.98 43.36 -45.63
N VAL A 10 -21.59 42.24 -46.06
CA VAL A 10 -21.60 41.02 -45.23
C VAL A 10 -21.35 39.77 -46.04
N THR A 11 -20.19 39.64 -46.69
CA THR A 11 -19.76 38.31 -47.19
C THR A 11 -18.24 38.16 -47.27
N ASN A 12 -17.50 38.69 -46.30
CA ASN A 12 -16.06 38.42 -46.22
C ASN A 12 -15.55 38.10 -44.81
N HIS A 13 -16.40 37.54 -43.94
CA HIS A 13 -16.05 37.24 -42.55
C HIS A 13 -16.31 35.80 -42.09
N ILE A 14 -16.42 34.83 -43.03
CA ILE A 14 -16.67 33.40 -42.73
C ILE A 14 -15.54 32.51 -43.32
N GLN A 15 -14.27 32.89 -43.15
CA GLN A 15 -13.15 32.00 -43.51
C GLN A 15 -12.02 31.93 -42.47
N ASN A 16 -12.10 32.63 -41.34
CA ASN A 16 -10.98 32.68 -40.40
C ASN A 16 -11.32 32.34 -38.93
N MET A 17 -12.52 31.80 -38.65
CA MET A 17 -12.93 31.43 -37.29
C MET A 17 -12.90 29.92 -37.03
N ASN A 18 -12.58 29.10 -38.04
CA ASN A 18 -12.58 27.63 -37.93
C ASN A 18 -11.19 27.04 -37.61
N ARG A 19 -10.10 27.80 -37.78
CA ARG A 19 -8.73 27.31 -37.49
C ARG A 19 -8.35 27.52 -36.02
N THR A 20 -8.79 28.62 -35.41
CA THR A 20 -8.49 28.95 -34.02
C THR A 20 -9.27 28.07 -33.03
N ILE A 21 -10.53 27.73 -33.35
CA ILE A 21 -11.36 26.84 -32.53
C ILE A 21 -10.85 25.39 -32.58
N VAL A 22 -10.42 24.91 -33.75
CA VAL A 22 -9.85 23.55 -33.89
C VAL A 22 -8.50 23.42 -33.16
N MET A 23 -7.68 24.47 -33.17
CA MET A 23 -6.42 24.51 -32.38
C MET A 23 -6.68 24.53 -30.87
N LEU A 24 -7.72 25.24 -30.41
CA LEU A 24 -8.06 25.31 -28.99
C LEU A 24 -8.64 23.99 -28.45
N LEU A 25 -9.38 23.24 -29.27
CA LEU A 25 -9.89 21.91 -28.89
C LEU A 25 -8.79 20.84 -28.84
N LEU A 26 -7.72 20.95 -29.66
CA LEU A 26 -6.63 19.97 -29.67
C LEU A 26 -5.68 20.10 -28.46
N THR A 27 -5.65 21.25 -27.79
CA THR A 27 -4.79 21.48 -26.62
C THR A 27 -5.36 20.97 -25.29
N LEU A 28 -6.65 20.61 -25.24
CA LEU A 28 -7.33 20.17 -24.01
C LEU A 28 -7.24 18.65 -23.73
N LEU A 29 -6.67 17.86 -24.65
CA LEU A 29 -6.46 16.42 -24.46
C LEU A 29 -5.03 16.05 -24.03
N GLY A 30 -4.17 17.04 -23.81
CA GLY A 30 -2.77 16.86 -23.41
C GLY A 30 -2.54 16.70 -21.91
N SER A 31 -3.52 16.19 -21.14
CA SER A 31 -3.32 15.91 -19.72
C SER A 31 -2.27 14.82 -19.57
N SER A 32 -1.12 15.21 -19.01
CA SER A 32 0.01 14.37 -18.68
C SER A 32 -0.41 13.05 -18.04
N LEU A 33 -0.10 11.92 -18.69
CA LEU A 33 -0.01 10.64 -17.98
C LEU A 33 1.20 10.72 -17.06
N GLU A 34 0.98 11.18 -15.83
CA GLU A 34 1.95 11.02 -14.76
C GLU A 34 2.07 9.52 -14.50
N SER A 35 3.20 8.94 -14.89
CA SER A 35 3.53 7.55 -14.57
C SER A 35 3.70 7.46 -13.05
N VAL A 36 2.65 7.04 -12.35
CA VAL A 36 2.73 6.67 -10.94
C VAL A 36 3.55 5.39 -10.87
N ALA A 37 4.86 5.54 -10.63
CA ALA A 37 5.71 4.42 -10.27
C ALA A 37 5.07 3.71 -9.07
N ALA A 38 4.87 2.39 -9.19
CA ALA A 38 4.31 1.62 -8.09
C ALA A 38 5.22 1.78 -6.85
N PRO A 39 4.67 2.08 -5.66
CA PRO A 39 5.47 2.26 -4.47
C PRO A 39 6.29 1.00 -4.20
N THR A 40 7.61 1.15 -4.21
CA THR A 40 8.55 0.08 -3.84
C THR A 40 8.46 -0.15 -2.34
N LEU A 41 8.20 -1.38 -1.91
CA LEU A 41 8.21 -1.71 -0.49
C LEU A 41 9.62 -1.54 0.09
N PRO A 42 9.77 -0.88 1.26
CA PRO A 42 11.07 -0.69 1.89
C PRO A 42 11.63 -2.02 2.41
N GLU A 43 12.94 -2.09 2.63
CA GLU A 43 13.59 -3.21 3.32
C GLU A 43 13.78 -2.90 4.81
N THR A 44 13.67 -3.91 5.68
CA THR A 44 13.93 -3.75 7.12
C THR A 44 14.39 -5.06 7.76
N ALA A 45 15.28 -4.96 8.74
CA ALA A 45 15.57 -6.05 9.68
C ALA A 45 14.80 -5.90 11.00
N ASN A 46 14.08 -4.78 11.19
CA ASN A 46 13.46 -4.40 12.46
C ASN A 46 11.94 -4.62 12.43
N VAL A 47 11.51 -5.84 12.79
CA VAL A 47 10.07 -6.18 12.89
C VAL A 47 9.36 -5.38 13.98
N ARG A 48 10.03 -5.07 15.10
CA ARG A 48 9.43 -4.23 16.15
C ARG A 48 9.08 -2.84 15.61
N GLY A 49 9.99 -2.23 14.87
CA GLY A 49 9.76 -0.94 14.20
C GLY A 49 8.57 -1.02 13.23
N LEU A 50 8.46 -2.12 12.49
CA LEU A 50 7.34 -2.37 11.57
C LEU A 50 5.98 -2.42 12.29
N LEU A 51 5.92 -3.09 13.45
CA LEU A 51 4.72 -3.17 14.28
C LEU A 51 4.32 -1.79 14.84
N LEU A 52 5.30 -1.02 15.34
CA LEU A 52 5.06 0.32 15.87
C LEU A 52 4.62 1.29 14.77
N ALA A 53 5.19 1.19 13.56
CA ALA A 53 4.75 1.98 12.41
C ALA A 53 3.29 1.71 12.05
N ALA A 54 2.81 0.46 12.15
CA ALA A 54 1.40 0.15 11.95
C ALA A 54 0.48 0.76 13.04
N ILE A 55 0.97 0.92 14.28
CA ILE A 55 0.23 1.64 15.33
C ILE A 55 0.04 3.11 14.95
N ASP A 56 1.09 3.74 14.43
CA ASP A 56 1.10 5.16 14.09
C ASP A 56 0.51 5.47 12.71
N SER A 57 0.38 4.47 11.83
CA SER A 57 -0.20 4.61 10.50
C SER A 57 -1.69 4.98 10.54
N ARG A 58 -2.10 5.83 9.59
CA ARG A 58 -3.48 6.33 9.47
C ARG A 58 -4.47 5.22 9.10
N ASP A 59 -4.07 4.33 8.21
CA ASP A 59 -4.85 3.18 7.74
C ASP A 59 -4.65 1.93 8.61
N GLY A 60 -3.76 1.99 9.59
CA GLY A 60 -3.45 0.85 10.47
C GLY A 60 -2.63 -0.22 9.78
N THR A 61 -1.96 0.07 8.65
CA THR A 61 -1.16 -0.89 7.90
C THR A 61 0.30 -0.46 7.72
N THR A 62 1.15 -1.45 7.51
CA THR A 62 2.55 -1.23 7.14
C THR A 62 3.11 -2.48 6.49
N GLN A 63 4.02 -2.32 5.52
CA GLN A 63 4.60 -3.43 4.78
C GLN A 63 6.08 -3.17 4.51
N ALA A 64 6.89 -4.22 4.53
CA ALA A 64 8.30 -4.18 4.17
C ALA A 64 8.79 -5.54 3.67
N TRP A 65 9.87 -5.54 2.90
CA TRP A 65 10.70 -6.73 2.67
C TRP A 65 11.60 -6.95 3.88
N LEU A 66 11.50 -8.13 4.48
CA LEU A 66 12.31 -8.51 5.62
C LEU A 66 13.69 -8.96 5.14
N ILE A 67 14.74 -8.43 5.76
CA ILE A 67 16.14 -8.79 5.52
C ILE A 67 16.81 -9.22 6.85
N GLY A 68 18.06 -9.69 6.77
CA GLY A 68 18.84 -10.11 7.94
C GLY A 68 18.47 -11.49 8.49
N ASP A 69 18.88 -11.75 9.74
CA ASP A 69 18.86 -13.10 10.34
C ASP A 69 17.47 -13.71 10.41
N MET A 70 16.43 -12.91 10.68
CA MET A 70 15.06 -13.43 10.74
C MET A 70 14.57 -13.91 9.38
N ALA A 71 14.84 -13.13 8.32
CA ALA A 71 14.50 -13.53 6.95
C ALA A 71 15.30 -14.78 6.55
N GLN A 72 16.59 -14.83 6.89
CA GLN A 72 17.43 -15.98 6.58
C GLN A 72 16.97 -17.24 7.32
N LYS A 73 16.62 -17.12 8.60
CA LYS A 73 16.07 -18.23 9.38
C LYS A 73 14.79 -18.77 8.76
N LEU A 74 13.86 -17.89 8.37
CA LEU A 74 12.61 -18.32 7.74
C LEU A 74 12.86 -19.07 6.44
N LYS A 75 13.74 -18.55 5.57
CA LYS A 75 14.14 -19.23 4.32
C LYS A 75 14.75 -20.61 4.60
N ASN A 76 15.61 -20.72 5.61
CA ASN A 76 16.24 -21.99 5.97
C ASN A 76 15.20 -23.00 6.48
N ASP A 77 14.32 -22.58 7.40
CA ASP A 77 13.29 -23.43 8.00
C ASP A 77 12.30 -23.95 6.94
N THR A 78 11.97 -23.14 5.93
CA THR A 78 11.07 -23.52 4.84
C THR A 78 11.78 -24.11 3.62
N LYS A 79 13.11 -24.27 3.67
CA LYS A 79 13.96 -24.70 2.54
C LYS A 79 13.73 -23.88 1.27
N ALA A 80 13.55 -22.57 1.43
CA ALA A 80 13.37 -21.65 0.31
C ALA A 80 14.69 -21.42 -0.44
N PRO A 81 14.65 -21.18 -1.76
CA PRO A 81 15.81 -20.74 -2.52
C PRO A 81 16.46 -19.48 -1.92
N PRO A 82 17.80 -19.30 -2.06
CA PRO A 82 18.50 -18.17 -1.44
C PRO A 82 17.96 -16.78 -1.82
N TYR A 83 17.48 -16.65 -3.06
CA TYR A 83 16.95 -15.42 -3.65
C TYR A 83 15.49 -15.13 -3.29
N THR A 84 14.81 -16.03 -2.57
CA THR A 84 13.43 -15.82 -2.14
C THR A 84 13.36 -14.63 -1.19
N ARG A 85 12.43 -13.71 -1.45
CA ARG A 85 12.18 -12.56 -0.57
C ARG A 85 11.08 -12.88 0.45
N VAL A 86 11.27 -12.39 1.67
CA VAL A 86 10.28 -12.51 2.75
C VAL A 86 9.54 -11.20 2.88
N LYS A 87 8.23 -11.21 2.67
CA LYS A 87 7.36 -10.05 2.88
C LYS A 87 6.82 -10.05 4.30
N ALA A 88 6.95 -8.93 4.99
CA ALA A 88 6.29 -8.66 6.26
C ALA A 88 5.17 -7.65 6.06
N SER A 89 3.95 -8.01 6.46
CA SER A 89 2.77 -7.15 6.40
C SER A 89 2.16 -7.06 7.79
N VAL A 90 1.95 -5.85 8.30
CA VAL A 90 1.28 -5.61 9.57
C VAL A 90 -0.06 -4.94 9.31
N THR A 91 -1.10 -5.41 9.98
CA THR A 91 -2.44 -4.83 9.92
C THR A 91 -3.04 -4.71 11.31
N THR A 92 -3.69 -3.58 11.59
CA THR A 92 -4.50 -3.40 12.79
C THR A 92 -5.75 -4.27 12.69
N VAL A 93 -5.92 -5.19 13.62
CA VAL A 93 -7.12 -6.04 13.76
C VAL A 93 -8.15 -5.36 14.66
N GLN A 94 -7.68 -4.72 15.74
CA GLN A 94 -8.55 -4.06 16.71
C GLN A 94 -7.83 -2.89 17.37
N VAL A 95 -8.53 -1.78 17.59
CA VAL A 95 -8.06 -0.70 18.48
C VAL A 95 -8.53 -1.01 19.90
N ILE A 96 -7.60 -1.13 20.85
CA ILE A 96 -7.91 -1.43 22.24
C ILE A 96 -8.18 -0.11 22.99
N ARG A 97 -7.24 0.83 22.89
CA ARG A 97 -7.26 2.20 23.43
C ARG A 97 -6.33 3.08 22.58
N PRO A 98 -6.34 4.42 22.72
CA PRO A 98 -5.37 5.26 22.03
C PRO A 98 -3.93 4.77 22.24
N GLY A 99 -3.19 4.55 21.14
CA GLY A 99 -1.82 4.05 21.17
C GLY A 99 -1.64 2.55 21.48
N CYS A 100 -2.72 1.78 21.70
CA CYS A 100 -2.68 0.34 21.94
C CYS A 100 -3.61 -0.41 20.99
N LYS A 101 -3.06 -1.34 20.21
CA LYS A 101 -3.79 -2.07 19.16
C LYS A 101 -3.49 -3.56 19.22
N ARG A 102 -4.46 -4.38 18.78
CA ARG A 102 -4.21 -5.76 18.35
C ARG A 102 -3.74 -5.72 16.90
N LEU A 103 -2.56 -6.23 16.66
CA LEU A 103 -1.93 -6.25 15.34
C LEU A 103 -1.85 -7.69 14.84
N ARG A 104 -1.99 -7.87 13.52
CA ARG A 104 -1.63 -9.10 12.82
C ARG A 104 -0.38 -8.84 11.99
N LEU A 105 0.69 -9.56 12.30
CA LEU A 105 1.89 -9.64 11.46
C LEU A 105 1.78 -10.88 10.58
N VAL A 106 1.81 -10.69 9.27
CA VAL A 106 1.90 -11.77 8.28
C VAL A 106 3.31 -11.79 7.72
N LEU A 107 3.96 -12.95 7.80
CA LEU A 107 5.24 -13.23 7.18
C LEU A 107 5.01 -14.23 6.04
N GLY A 108 5.31 -13.81 4.82
CA GLY A 108 5.05 -14.61 3.63
C GLY A 108 6.20 -14.62 2.63
N MET A 109 6.27 -15.66 1.82
CA MET A 109 7.17 -15.77 0.68
C MET A 109 6.34 -16.05 -0.57
N PRO A 110 5.87 -15.01 -1.28
CA PRO A 110 4.93 -15.17 -2.40
C PRO A 110 5.51 -16.02 -3.55
N ASP A 111 6.83 -15.96 -3.73
CA ASP A 111 7.55 -16.67 -4.79
C ASP A 111 8.04 -18.06 -4.36
N HIS A 112 7.77 -18.49 -3.11
CA HIS A 112 8.14 -19.82 -2.60
C HIS A 112 6.89 -20.62 -2.25
N LYS A 113 6.63 -21.68 -3.02
CA LYS A 113 5.47 -22.57 -2.81
C LYS A 113 5.86 -23.81 -2.04
N MET A 114 5.02 -24.21 -1.10
CA MET A 114 5.18 -25.42 -0.30
C MET A 114 3.99 -26.35 -0.48
N ARG A 115 4.22 -27.66 -0.33
CA ARG A 115 3.16 -28.67 -0.38
C ARG A 115 2.39 -28.67 0.95
N THR A 116 1.07 -28.53 0.87
CA THR A 116 0.18 -28.63 2.04
C THR A 116 -0.15 -30.08 2.36
N VAL A 117 -0.76 -30.32 3.54
CA VAL A 117 -1.30 -31.64 3.90
C VAL A 117 -2.40 -32.13 2.97
N LYS A 118 -3.04 -31.23 2.20
CA LYS A 118 -4.04 -31.54 1.17
C LYS A 118 -3.41 -31.84 -0.20
N GLY A 119 -2.07 -31.82 -0.30
CA GLY A 119 -1.33 -32.07 -1.53
C GLY A 119 -1.23 -30.87 -2.48
N THR A 120 -1.83 -29.72 -2.14
CA THR A 120 -1.76 -28.50 -2.95
C THR A 120 -0.40 -27.80 -2.80
N MET A 121 0.02 -27.04 -3.82
CA MET A 121 1.21 -26.18 -3.77
C MET A 121 0.79 -24.74 -3.53
N GLU A 122 1.06 -24.20 -2.34
CA GLU A 122 0.61 -22.87 -1.92
C GLU A 122 1.79 -22.00 -1.50
N PRO A 123 1.76 -20.67 -1.72
CA PRO A 123 2.78 -19.77 -1.21
C PRO A 123 2.90 -19.87 0.31
N PHE A 124 4.13 -19.90 0.82
CA PHE A 124 4.32 -19.91 2.27
C PHE A 124 3.79 -18.62 2.89
N SER A 125 2.99 -18.76 3.95
CA SER A 125 2.49 -17.65 4.76
C SER A 125 2.24 -18.14 6.18
N MET A 126 2.64 -17.34 7.16
CA MET A 126 2.30 -17.52 8.57
C MET A 126 1.90 -16.17 9.17
N PHE A 127 1.10 -16.19 10.22
CA PHE A 127 0.71 -14.97 10.90
C PHE A 127 0.79 -15.10 12.42
N TYR A 128 1.10 -13.98 13.06
CA TYR A 128 1.04 -13.79 14.50
C TYR A 128 0.07 -12.67 14.81
N GLU A 129 -0.73 -12.86 15.85
CA GLU A 129 -1.51 -11.77 16.42
C GLU A 129 -1.00 -11.45 17.81
N LEU A 130 -0.80 -10.16 18.07
CA LEU A 130 -0.31 -9.67 19.34
C LEU A 130 -0.97 -8.34 19.70
N ASN A 131 -1.17 -8.13 20.99
CA ASN A 131 -1.57 -6.85 21.53
C ASN A 131 -0.30 -6.05 21.83
N LEU A 132 -0.20 -4.84 21.28
CA LEU A 132 0.97 -3.99 21.42
C LEU A 132 0.57 -2.53 21.64
N CYS A 133 1.24 -1.88 22.57
CA CYS A 133 1.15 -0.44 22.80
C CYS A 133 2.35 0.30 22.20
N ARG A 134 2.25 1.63 22.09
CA ARG A 134 3.29 2.48 21.45
C ARG A 134 4.64 2.46 22.18
N ASP A 135 4.65 2.16 23.47
CA ASP A 135 5.84 1.88 24.28
C ASP A 135 6.50 0.52 23.94
N GLY A 136 5.81 -0.30 23.14
CA GLY A 136 6.21 -1.65 22.75
C GLY A 136 5.95 -2.72 23.82
N GLN A 137 5.20 -2.39 24.87
CA GLN A 137 4.73 -3.33 25.88
C GLN A 137 3.32 -3.85 25.50
N PRO A 138 2.89 -5.00 26.04
CA PRO A 138 1.48 -5.39 25.95
C PRO A 138 0.62 -4.36 26.68
N PRO A 139 -0.67 -4.21 26.30
CA PRO A 139 -1.60 -3.41 27.07
C PRO A 139 -1.64 -3.94 28.49
N GLN A 140 -1.29 -3.06 29.44
CA GLN A 140 -1.44 -3.35 30.85
C GLN A 140 -2.93 -3.51 31.14
N VAL A 141 -3.36 -4.75 31.28
CA VAL A 141 -4.62 -5.14 31.91
C VAL A 141 -4.24 -5.79 33.24
N SER A 142 -5.00 -5.53 34.30
CA SER A 142 -4.74 -5.97 35.69
C SER A 142 -4.10 -7.35 35.78
N PRO A 143 -3.20 -7.59 36.77
CA PRO A 143 -2.42 -8.81 36.88
C PRO A 143 -3.33 -10.03 36.89
N VAL A 144 -3.50 -10.65 35.73
CA VAL A 144 -4.11 -11.97 35.64
C VAL A 144 -3.00 -12.94 36.01
N GLY A 145 -2.95 -13.32 37.29
CA GLY A 145 -2.43 -14.62 37.69
C GLY A 145 -1.03 -14.72 38.27
N THR A 146 -0.37 -13.64 38.71
CA THR A 146 0.64 -13.80 39.77
C THR A 146 -0.11 -13.87 41.09
N GLY A 147 -0.63 -15.06 41.39
CA GLY A 147 -0.96 -15.42 42.76
C GLY A 147 0.32 -15.32 43.57
N GLU A 148 0.55 -14.16 44.16
CA GLU A 148 1.48 -14.00 45.27
C GLU A 148 0.86 -14.76 46.45
N ALA A 149 1.14 -16.06 46.49
CA ALA A 149 1.04 -16.80 47.71
C ALA A 149 2.20 -16.33 48.59
N ARG A 150 1.79 -15.67 49.68
CA ARG A 150 2.55 -15.27 50.86
C ARG A 150 3.77 -16.13 51.19
#